data_AF-A0A1C5USG3-F1
#
_entry.id   AF-A0A1C5USG3-F1
#
_cell.length_a   1.000
_cell.length_b   1.000
_cell.length_c   1.000
_cell.angle_alpha   90.00
_cell.angle_beta   90.00
_cell.angle_gamma   90.00
#
_symmetry.space_group_name_H-M   'P 1'
#
loop_
_entity.id
_entity.type
_entity.pdbx_description
1 polymer ?
#
loop_
_entity_poly.entity_id
_entity_poly.type
_entity_poly.pdbx_seq_one_letter_code
_entity_poly.pdbx_strand_id
1 'polypeptide(L)'
;MKLDAIKHQGVTSAQVGQKLLSVEKVAEDVGESRNQVKRYIRLTYLIPELLSIVDENKIAFNPAVEISYLDKSEQRVLLDAMEQNDCTPSPAQAIRLKKFS
;
A
#
# COMPACT_ATOMS: atom_id res chain seq x y z
N MET A 1 6.02 3.22 -13.61
CA MET A 1 6.71 3.64 -12.36
C MET A 1 7.56 2.45 -11.85
N LYS A 2 8.49 2.62 -10.90
CA LYS A 2 9.38 1.53 -10.40
C LYS A 2 8.63 0.26 -9.92
N LEU A 3 7.34 0.38 -9.58
CA LEU A 3 6.48 -0.72 -9.14
C LEU A 3 6.07 -1.70 -10.24
N ASP A 4 6.02 -1.26 -11.50
CA ASP A 4 5.57 -2.12 -12.62
C ASP A 4 6.56 -3.26 -12.90
N ALA A 5 7.84 -3.06 -12.60
CA ALA A 5 8.89 -4.07 -12.79
C ALA A 5 8.83 -5.22 -11.75
N ILE A 6 8.24 -4.99 -10.57
CA ILE A 6 8.23 -5.96 -9.46
C ILE A 6 7.04 -6.93 -9.56
N LYS A 7 5.97 -6.57 -10.27
CA LYS A 7 4.73 -7.36 -10.39
C LYS A 7 4.88 -8.68 -11.17
N HIS A 8 6.01 -8.91 -11.86
CA HIS A 8 6.16 -9.99 -12.84
C HIS A 8 7.03 -11.20 -12.41
N GLN A 9 7.35 -11.40 -11.13
CA GLN A 9 8.05 -12.63 -10.70
C GLN A 9 7.05 -13.70 -10.24
N GLY A 10 6.83 -14.65 -11.16
CA GLY A 10 5.94 -15.80 -11.00
C GLY A 10 6.34 -16.79 -9.90
N VAL A 11 5.36 -17.62 -9.56
CA VAL A 11 5.40 -18.68 -8.55
C VAL A 11 6.29 -19.83 -9.02
N THR A 12 7.34 -20.18 -8.24
CA THR A 12 7.95 -21.51 -8.35
C THR A 12 8.36 -22.08 -6.98
N SER A 13 7.88 -23.30 -6.74
CA SER A 13 8.31 -24.24 -5.71
C SER A 13 9.71 -24.78 -6.01
N ALA A 14 10.56 -24.98 -5.01
CA ALA A 14 11.72 -25.85 -5.17
C ALA A 14 12.17 -26.48 -3.85
N GLN A 15 12.14 -27.80 -3.84
CA GLN A 15 12.74 -28.73 -2.89
C GLN A 15 14.28 -28.81 -3.06
N VAL A 16 14.91 -27.82 -3.71
CA VAL A 16 16.34 -27.83 -4.08
C VAL A 16 16.91 -26.42 -3.95
N GLY A 17 17.84 -26.23 -3.02
CA GLY A 17 18.72 -25.05 -2.97
C GLY A 17 18.20 -23.87 -2.13
N GLN A 18 19.02 -23.46 -1.16
CA GLN A 18 18.75 -22.37 -0.23
C GLN A 18 18.49 -21.04 -0.98
N LYS A 19 17.31 -20.47 -0.77
CA LYS A 19 16.70 -19.35 -1.48
C LYS A 19 17.32 -17.99 -1.09
N LEU A 20 18.60 -17.77 -1.38
CA LEU A 20 19.27 -16.46 -1.26
C LEU A 20 19.10 -15.58 -2.53
N LEU A 21 18.07 -15.81 -3.36
CA LEU A 21 18.14 -15.47 -4.79
C LEU A 21 16.95 -14.67 -5.38
N SER A 22 16.11 -13.99 -4.60
CA SER A 22 15.14 -13.04 -5.20
C SER A 22 15.31 -11.61 -4.72
N VAL A 23 15.44 -11.37 -3.41
CA VAL A 23 15.57 -10.01 -2.89
C VAL A 23 16.98 -9.45 -3.05
N GLU A 24 18.02 -10.25 -2.79
CA GLU A 24 19.42 -9.87 -2.98
C GLU A 24 19.72 -9.46 -4.42
N LYS A 25 19.32 -10.30 -5.38
CA LYS A 25 19.52 -10.05 -6.81
C LYS A 25 18.76 -8.82 -7.29
N VAL A 26 17.48 -8.71 -6.93
CA VAL A 26 16.68 -7.53 -7.30
C VAL A 26 17.28 -6.27 -6.70
N ALA A 27 17.73 -6.30 -5.43
CA ALA A 27 18.40 -5.18 -4.78
C ALA A 27 19.67 -4.73 -5.53
N GLU A 28 20.51 -5.69 -5.94
CA GLU A 28 21.70 -5.42 -6.75
C GLU A 28 21.36 -4.86 -8.13
N ASP A 29 20.41 -5.48 -8.85
CA ASP A 29 19.98 -5.08 -10.20
C ASP A 29 19.39 -3.66 -10.23
N VAL A 30 18.63 -3.26 -9.20
CA VAL A 30 18.03 -1.92 -9.11
C VAL A 30 18.84 -0.91 -8.30
N GLY A 31 20.00 -1.31 -7.75
CA GLY A 31 20.85 -0.46 -6.91
C GLY A 31 20.18 0.01 -5.61
N GLU A 32 19.21 -0.75 -5.10
CA GLU A 32 18.44 -0.41 -3.89
C GLU A 32 18.87 -1.33 -2.73
N SER A 33 18.67 -0.89 -1.49
CA SER A 33 18.95 -1.77 -0.35
C SER A 33 17.96 -2.94 -0.29
N ARG A 34 18.42 -4.10 0.21
CA ARG A 34 17.53 -5.26 0.47
C ARG A 34 16.31 -4.89 1.31
N ASN A 35 16.47 -3.97 2.26
CA ASN A 35 15.36 -3.48 3.07
C ASN A 35 14.37 -2.68 2.22
N GLN A 36 14.85 -1.83 1.32
CA GLN A 36 13.98 -1.07 0.44
C GLN A 36 13.20 -1.96 -0.52
N VAL A 37 13.83 -2.98 -1.10
CA VAL A 37 13.14 -4.00 -1.93
C VAL A 37 12.07 -4.73 -1.13
N LYS A 38 12.37 -5.17 0.11
CA LYS A 38 11.37 -5.80 0.99
C LYS A 38 10.18 -4.88 1.26
N ARG A 39 10.41 -3.59 1.49
CA ARG A 39 9.36 -2.60 1.74
C ARG A 39 8.46 -2.41 0.52
N TYR A 40 9.02 -2.37 -0.68
CA TYR A 40 8.23 -2.35 -1.92
C TYR A 40 7.42 -3.63 -2.12
N ILE A 41 8.01 -4.81 -1.85
CA ILE A 41 7.28 -6.08 -1.86
C ILE A 41 6.14 -6.03 -0.83
N ARG A 42 6.34 -5.39 0.32
CA ARG A 42 5.33 -5.32 1.37
C ARG A 42 4.06 -4.60 0.89
N LEU A 43 4.18 -3.57 0.07
CA LEU A 43 3.02 -2.86 -0.50
C LEU A 43 2.08 -3.77 -1.33
N THR A 44 2.55 -4.89 -1.88
CA THR A 44 1.67 -5.83 -2.62
C THR A 44 0.65 -6.54 -1.72
N TYR A 45 0.82 -6.43 -0.39
CA TYR A 45 -0.12 -6.95 0.61
C TYR A 45 -1.19 -5.93 1.01
N LEU A 46 -1.19 -4.73 0.44
CA LEU A 46 -2.31 -3.80 0.58
C LEU A 46 -3.54 -4.30 -0.19
N ILE A 47 -4.74 -3.96 0.27
CA ILE A 47 -5.95 -4.06 -0.57
C ILE A 47 -5.84 -3.08 -1.75
N PRO A 48 -6.46 -3.40 -2.90
CA PRO A 48 -6.35 -2.58 -4.11
C PRO A 48 -6.68 -1.10 -3.89
N GLU A 49 -7.66 -0.79 -3.04
CA GLU A 49 -8.12 0.55 -2.73
C GLU A 49 -7.02 1.35 -2.00
N LEU A 50 -6.41 0.79 -0.96
CA LEU A 50 -5.30 1.42 -0.25
C LEU A 50 -4.08 1.56 -1.15
N LEU A 51 -3.80 0.58 -2.02
CA LEU A 51 -2.71 0.70 -2.98
C LEU A 51 -2.94 1.85 -3.97
N SER A 52 -4.17 2.03 -4.46
CA SER A 52 -4.54 3.17 -5.31
C SER A 52 -4.32 4.52 -4.60
N ILE A 53 -4.68 4.61 -3.32
CA ILE A 53 -4.49 5.83 -2.51
C ILE A 53 -2.98 6.13 -2.33
N VAL A 54 -2.14 5.10 -2.21
CA VAL A 54 -0.68 5.25 -2.19
C VAL A 54 -0.15 5.71 -3.55
N ASP A 55 -0.62 5.12 -4.65
CA ASP A 55 -0.23 5.51 -6.02
C ASP A 55 -0.65 6.95 -6.35
N GLU A 56 -1.78 7.42 -5.79
CA GLU A 56 -2.25 8.82 -5.82
C GLU A 56 -1.45 9.76 -4.90
N ASN A 57 -0.44 9.25 -4.17
CA ASN A 57 0.35 9.95 -3.17
C ASN A 57 -0.47 10.56 -2.01
N LYS A 58 -1.66 10.05 -1.74
CA LYS A 58 -2.49 10.46 -0.59
C LYS A 58 -2.07 9.78 0.72
N ILE A 59 -1.45 8.60 0.63
CA ILE A 59 -0.74 7.96 1.75
C ILE A 59 0.74 7.90 1.40
N ALA A 60 1.59 8.40 2.31
CA ALA A 60 3.04 8.32 2.15
C ALA A 60 3.55 6.88 2.23
N PHE A 61 4.71 6.62 1.60
CA PHE A 61 5.30 5.27 1.51
C PHE A 61 5.51 4.58 2.87
N ASN A 62 6.03 5.30 3.88
CA ASN A 62 6.33 4.69 5.17
C ASN A 62 5.06 4.19 5.88
N PRO A 63 3.99 5.02 6.06
CA PRO A 63 2.71 4.53 6.55
C PRO A 63 2.14 3.37 5.74
N ALA A 64 2.23 3.41 4.41
CA ALA A 64 1.74 2.34 3.54
C ALA A 64 2.41 0.98 3.83
N VAL A 65 3.71 1.01 4.12
CA VAL A 65 4.45 -0.19 4.53
C VAL A 65 3.89 -0.74 5.85
N GLU A 66 3.67 0.10 6.87
CA GLU A 66 3.11 -0.34 8.15
C GLU A 66 1.69 -0.89 7.99
N ILE A 67 0.84 -0.23 7.21
CA ILE A 67 -0.54 -0.66 6.94
C ILE A 67 -0.56 -2.03 6.24
N SER A 68 0.42 -2.31 5.37
CA SER A 68 0.51 -3.60 4.70
C SER A 68 0.83 -4.77 5.65
N TYR A 69 1.17 -4.49 6.91
CA TYR A 69 1.28 -5.50 7.97
C TYR A 69 -0.03 -5.88 8.66
N LEU A 70 -1.07 -5.07 8.50
CA LEU A 70 -2.42 -5.39 8.95
C LEU A 70 -3.03 -6.49 8.10
N ASP A 71 -3.94 -7.26 8.69
CA ASP A 71 -4.75 -8.20 7.92
C ASP A 71 -5.73 -7.47 7.00
N LYS A 72 -6.36 -8.22 6.08
CA LYS A 72 -7.27 -7.62 5.08
C LYS A 72 -8.51 -6.99 5.71
N SER A 73 -9.01 -7.53 6.83
CA SER A 73 -10.16 -6.96 7.54
C SER A 73 -9.81 -5.64 8.23
N GLU A 74 -8.68 -5.58 8.93
CA GLU A 74 -8.16 -4.37 9.57
C GLU A 74 -7.88 -3.27 8.54
N GLN A 75 -7.33 -3.63 7.37
CA GLN A 75 -7.16 -2.69 6.26
C GLN A 75 -8.49 -2.13 5.77
N ARG A 76 -9.56 -2.94 5.74
CA ARG A 76 -10.89 -2.48 5.34
C ARG A 76 -11.51 -1.55 6.37
N VAL A 77 -11.38 -1.88 7.66
CA VAL A 77 -11.80 -1.01 8.77
C VAL A 77 -11.07 0.33 8.71
N LEU A 78 -9.76 0.33 8.44
CA LEU A 78 -8.99 1.55 8.26
C LEU A 78 -9.51 2.38 7.07
N LEU A 79 -9.76 1.74 5.93
CA LEU A 79 -10.29 2.41 4.74
C LEU A 79 -11.64 3.06 5.02
N ASP A 80 -12.56 2.34 5.67
CA ASP A 80 -13.88 2.87 6.04
C ASP A 80 -13.75 4.04 7.03
N ALA A 81 -12.79 3.97 7.96
CA ALA A 81 -12.49 5.06 8.89
C ALA A 81 -11.90 6.28 8.16
N MET A 82 -11.03 6.08 7.17
CA MET A 82 -10.49 7.17 6.35
C MET A 82 -11.62 7.88 5.59
N GLU A 83 -12.54 7.15 4.97
CA GLU A 83 -13.70 7.70 4.26
C GLU A 83 -14.63 8.51 5.19
N GLN A 84 -14.88 8.01 6.40
CA GLN A 84 -15.71 8.70 7.40
C GLN A 84 -15.07 10.00 7.90
N ASN A 85 -13.74 10.03 8.07
CA ASN A 85 -13.03 11.20 8.58
C ASN A 85 -12.72 12.24 7.48
N ASP A 86 -12.55 11.83 6.22
CA ASP A 86 -12.39 12.75 5.07
C ASP A 86 -13.71 13.41 4.62
N CYS A 87 -14.86 12.96 5.16
CA CYS A 87 -16.19 13.49 4.85
C CYS A 87 -16.79 14.30 6.00
N THR A 88 -16.07 15.30 6.53
CA THR A 88 -16.74 16.30 7.39
C THR A 88 -17.19 17.48 6.52
N PRO A 89 -18.51 17.74 6.36
CA PRO A 89 -18.95 18.97 5.71
C PRO A 89 -18.39 20.15 6.50
N SER A 90 -17.71 21.06 5.79
CA SER A 90 -17.25 22.31 6.37
C SER A 90 -18.41 23.01 7.11
N PRO A 91 -18.14 23.83 8.14
CA PRO A 91 -19.20 24.58 8.82
C PRO A 91 -20.11 25.35 7.86
N ALA A 92 -19.55 25.85 6.74
CA ALA A 92 -20.32 26.50 5.68
C ALA A 92 -21.29 25.55 4.94
N GLN A 93 -20.90 24.30 4.68
CA GLN A 93 -21.76 23.27 4.09
C GLN A 93 -22.86 22.84 5.07
N ALA A 94 -22.54 22.66 6.36
CA ALA A 94 -23.53 22.34 7.40
C ALA A 94 -24.58 23.46 7.57
N ILE A 95 -24.15 24.74 7.57
CA ILE A 95 -25.06 25.90 7.61
C ILE A 95 -25.96 25.93 6.38
N ARG A 96 -25.44 25.60 5.20
CA ARG A 96 -26.21 25.59 3.95
C ARG A 96 -27.24 24.46 3.91
N LEU A 97 -26.90 23.27 4.41
CA LEU A 97 -27.83 22.15 4.57
C LEU A 97 -28.98 22.49 5.53
N LYS A 98 -28.70 23.20 6.63
CA LYS A 98 -29.72 23.68 7.58
C LYS A 98 -30.74 24.65 6.95
N LYS A 99 -30.39 25.33 5.85
CA LYS A 99 -31.30 26.23 5.14
C LYS A 99 -32.25 25.53 4.15
N PHE A 100 -31.99 24.25 3.85
CA PHE A 100 -32.83 23.41 2.99
C PHE A 100 -33.71 22.42 3.78
N SER A 101 -33.67 22.49 5.12
CA SER A 101 -34.64 21.89 6.05
C SER A 101 -35.60 22.95 6.56
#